data_AF-A0A3M9MU29-F1
#
_entry.id   AF-A0A3M9MU29-F1
#
_cell.length_a   1.000
_cell.length_b   1.000
_cell.length_c   1.000
_cell.angle_alpha   90.00
_cell.angle_beta   90.00
_cell.angle_gamma   90.00
#
_symmetry.space_group_name_H-M   'P 1'
#
loop_
_entity.id
_entity.type
_entity.pdbx_description
1 polymer ?
#
loop_
_entity_poly.entity_id
_entity_poly.type
_entity_poly.pdbx_seq_one_letter_code
_entity_poly.pdbx_strand_id
1 'polypeptide(L)'
;MTETEPPVQGSRVSLEKLSDSCSYTLYDKLHTHVRVLGPERRFAQVNLDSVTDKGHPDSIFYSNSFEFRSSDNSLITIRFSKKYPKKELTKVAWFNAPENEKELYAVGEHRYAVDYNRFNTQNGIAIDIQNSTDGFLQSYLPGNRRYPTTLGLDYQNNSKFEITRFSKLRNGNYLLEARFSANLLSNVPTRYDWNAIASQRRVENGYLRMQLRVNQ
;
A
#
# COMPACT_ATOMS: atom_id res chain seq x y z
N MET A 1 28.37 -11.12 -53.40
CA MET A 1 28.25 -9.97 -52.48
C MET A 1 26.99 -10.18 -51.68
N THR A 2 27.12 -10.63 -50.44
CA THR A 2 26.01 -10.79 -49.51
C THR A 2 25.96 -9.55 -48.63
N GLU A 3 25.00 -8.67 -48.89
CA GLU A 3 24.66 -7.58 -47.98
C GLU A 3 24.04 -8.19 -46.72
N THR A 4 24.78 -8.12 -45.61
CA THR A 4 24.22 -8.34 -44.29
C THR A 4 23.56 -7.04 -43.84
N GLU A 5 22.22 -7.04 -43.76
CA GLU A 5 21.48 -5.98 -43.08
C GLU A 5 21.99 -5.82 -41.64
N PRO A 6 22.16 -4.58 -41.15
CA PRO A 6 22.53 -4.35 -39.77
C PRO A 6 21.37 -4.76 -38.84
N PRO A 7 21.65 -5.36 -37.66
CA PRO A 7 20.61 -5.79 -36.76
C PRO A 7 19.85 -4.56 -36.23
N VAL A 8 18.53 -4.58 -36.40
CA VAL A 8 17.60 -3.58 -35.83
C VAL A 8 17.78 -3.58 -34.32
N GLN A 9 18.49 -2.57 -33.82
CA GLN A 9 18.71 -2.36 -32.40
C GLN A 9 17.42 -1.81 -31.80
N GLY A 10 16.49 -2.72 -31.48
CA GLY A 10 15.24 -2.38 -30.79
C GLY A 10 15.58 -1.56 -29.55
N SER A 11 15.17 -0.30 -29.53
CA SER A 11 15.48 0.63 -28.45
C SER A 11 14.94 0.06 -27.14
N ARG A 12 15.80 -0.57 -26.33
CA ARG A 12 15.45 -1.01 -25.00
C ARG A 12 15.02 0.22 -24.22
N VAL A 13 13.72 0.35 -23.96
CA VAL A 13 13.17 1.38 -23.10
C VAL A 13 13.92 1.28 -21.77
N SER A 14 14.63 2.35 -21.39
CA SER A 14 15.38 2.34 -20.13
C SER A 14 14.39 2.32 -18.97
N LEU A 15 14.73 1.59 -17.90
CA LEU A 15 13.85 1.38 -16.75
C LEU A 15 13.45 2.72 -16.09
N GLU A 16 14.34 3.71 -16.17
CA GLU A 16 14.13 5.06 -15.69
C GLU A 16 12.99 5.80 -16.42
N LYS A 17 12.66 5.39 -17.65
CA LYS A 17 11.56 5.96 -18.44
C LYS A 17 10.23 5.25 -18.22
N LEU A 18 10.19 4.16 -17.44
CA LEU A 18 8.95 3.47 -17.15
C LEU A 18 8.09 4.30 -16.20
N SER A 19 6.85 4.52 -16.59
CA SER A 19 5.84 5.17 -15.76
C SER A 19 5.43 4.28 -14.58
N ASP A 20 5.14 4.94 -13.47
CA ASP A 20 4.50 4.33 -12.30
C ASP A 20 3.08 3.88 -12.67
N SER A 21 2.73 2.66 -12.29
CA SER A 21 1.45 2.06 -12.64
C SER A 21 1.01 1.05 -11.59
N CYS A 22 -0.29 0.95 -11.40
CA CYS A 22 -0.92 -0.11 -10.64
C CYS A 22 -2.04 -0.73 -11.47
N SER A 23 -2.15 -2.05 -11.51
CA SER A 23 -3.22 -2.76 -12.20
C SER A 23 -3.72 -3.92 -11.37
N TYR A 24 -4.98 -4.29 -11.52
CA TYR A 24 -5.58 -5.43 -10.84
C TYR A 24 -6.88 -5.87 -11.51
N THR A 25 -7.33 -7.08 -11.21
CA THR A 25 -8.65 -7.59 -11.62
C THR A 25 -9.63 -7.50 -10.46
N LEU A 26 -10.82 -6.94 -10.74
CA LEU A 26 -11.97 -6.90 -9.83
C LEU A 26 -13.22 -7.18 -10.67
N TYR A 27 -14.07 -8.13 -10.25
CA TYR A 27 -15.21 -8.62 -11.04
C TYR A 27 -14.84 -9.03 -12.47
N ASP A 28 -13.75 -9.78 -12.62
CA ASP A 28 -13.19 -10.21 -13.91
C ASP A 28 -12.82 -9.07 -14.88
N LYS A 29 -12.85 -7.82 -14.41
CA LYS A 29 -12.46 -6.63 -15.17
C LYS A 29 -11.07 -6.18 -14.77
N LEU A 30 -10.22 -5.91 -15.76
CA LEU A 30 -8.91 -5.30 -15.55
C LEU A 30 -9.06 -3.79 -15.28
N HIS A 31 -8.49 -3.34 -14.17
CA HIS A 31 -8.34 -1.94 -13.80
C HIS A 31 -6.88 -1.54 -13.94
N THR A 32 -6.62 -0.36 -14.50
CA THR A 32 -5.26 0.18 -14.65
C THR A 32 -5.25 1.64 -14.21
N HIS A 33 -4.26 1.97 -13.40
CA HIS A 33 -4.10 3.28 -12.76
C HIS A 33 -2.68 3.78 -12.96
N VAL A 34 -2.55 5.09 -13.12
CA VAL A 34 -1.26 5.80 -13.12
C VAL A 34 -1.13 6.58 -11.83
N ARG A 35 0.10 6.77 -11.36
CA ARG A 35 0.33 7.47 -10.10
C ARG A 35 -0.06 8.94 -10.22
N VAL A 36 -0.83 9.42 -9.24
CA VAL A 36 -1.25 10.84 -9.17
C VAL A 36 -0.67 11.58 -7.98
N LEU A 37 -0.28 10.88 -6.91
CA LEU A 37 0.37 11.48 -5.74
C LEU A 37 1.66 10.75 -5.36
N GLY A 38 2.63 11.55 -4.90
CA GLY A 38 3.87 11.10 -4.26
C GLY A 38 3.60 10.36 -2.93
N PRO A 39 4.63 9.84 -2.24
CA PRO A 39 4.40 9.19 -0.95
C PRO A 39 3.80 10.21 0.03
N GLU A 40 2.55 10.01 0.44
CA GLU A 40 2.00 10.73 1.57
C GLU A 40 2.48 10.02 2.84
N ARG A 41 3.34 10.70 3.60
CA ARG A 41 3.89 10.20 4.86
C ARG A 41 2.84 10.37 5.96
N ARG A 42 2.32 9.26 6.47
CA ARG A 42 1.36 9.27 7.57
C ARG A 42 1.97 8.64 8.81
N PHE A 43 1.76 9.30 9.93
CA PHE A 43 2.03 8.77 11.26
C PHE A 43 0.71 8.55 11.95
N ALA A 44 0.49 7.32 12.40
CA ALA A 44 -0.44 7.08 13.47
C ALA A 44 0.38 6.88 14.74
N GLN A 45 -0.08 7.40 15.88
CA GLN A 45 0.48 6.93 17.14
C GLN A 45 0.23 5.41 17.20
N VAL A 46 1.30 4.61 17.33
CA VAL A 46 1.16 3.17 17.61
C VAL A 46 0.38 3.09 18.90
N ASN A 47 -0.63 2.23 19.01
CA ASN A 47 -1.35 1.99 20.25
C ASN A 47 -1.76 3.28 20.97
N LEU A 48 -2.91 3.85 20.64
CA LEU A 48 -3.62 4.55 21.70
C LEU A 48 -4.06 3.46 22.67
N ASP A 49 -3.38 3.38 23.80
CA ASP A 49 -3.75 2.51 24.91
C ASP A 49 -5.27 2.58 25.12
N SER A 50 -5.95 1.43 25.09
CA SER A 50 -7.42 1.39 25.03
C SER A 50 -8.11 1.97 26.26
N VAL A 51 -7.36 2.22 27.34
CA VAL A 51 -7.83 2.79 28.60
C VAL A 51 -7.47 4.28 28.70
N THR A 52 -6.29 4.67 28.23
CA THR A 52 -5.69 5.99 28.45
C THR A 52 -5.61 6.86 27.19
N ASP A 53 -5.90 6.30 26.02
CA ASP A 53 -5.84 6.96 24.72
C ASP A 53 -4.45 7.57 24.41
N LYS A 54 -3.37 6.89 24.84
CA LYS A 54 -1.98 7.37 24.68
C LYS A 54 -1.16 6.42 23.82
N GLY A 55 -0.43 6.98 22.86
CA GLY A 55 0.54 6.26 22.00
C GLY A 55 1.55 5.42 22.78
N HIS A 56 2.04 4.33 22.18
CA HIS A 56 3.11 3.49 22.70
C HIS A 56 4.32 4.36 23.08
N PRO A 57 4.89 4.20 24.30
CA PRO A 57 5.91 5.10 24.81
C PRO A 57 7.17 5.14 23.93
N ASP A 58 7.53 4.03 23.29
CA ASP A 58 8.84 3.89 22.63
C ASP A 58 8.79 3.71 21.10
N SER A 59 7.61 3.73 20.47
CA SER A 59 7.51 3.46 19.02
C SER A 59 6.48 4.33 18.32
N ILE A 60 6.68 4.56 17.02
CA ILE A 60 5.76 5.28 16.13
C ILE A 60 5.37 4.38 14.95
N PHE A 61 4.10 4.44 14.54
CA PHE A 61 3.60 3.69 13.39
C PHE A 61 3.76 4.58 12.19
N TYR A 62 4.71 4.23 11.33
CA TYR A 62 5.00 4.97 10.13
C TYR A 62 4.36 4.29 8.92
N SER A 63 3.84 5.09 8.00
CA SER A 63 3.36 4.58 6.72
C SER A 63 3.66 5.53 5.56
N ASN A 64 4.01 4.94 4.43
CA ASN A 64 4.11 5.63 3.14
C ASN A 64 2.91 5.22 2.27
N SER A 65 2.14 6.19 1.81
CA SER A 65 0.93 6.00 1.03
C SER A 65 1.12 6.44 -0.43
N PHE A 66 0.73 5.60 -1.37
CA PHE A 66 0.84 5.85 -2.81
C PHE A 66 -0.54 5.77 -3.45
N GLU A 67 -0.98 6.86 -4.08
CA GLU A 67 -2.28 6.93 -4.77
C GLU A 67 -2.10 6.83 -6.29
N PHE A 68 -2.90 5.96 -6.89
CA PHE A 68 -2.99 5.78 -8.33
C PHE A 68 -4.43 6.01 -8.79
N ARG A 69 -4.59 6.74 -9.89
CA ARG A 69 -5.89 7.08 -10.48
C ARG A 69 -6.01 6.51 -11.88
N SER A 70 -7.18 6.02 -12.22
CA SER A 70 -7.56 5.59 -13.56
C SER A 70 -8.14 6.75 -14.38
N SER A 71 -8.44 6.51 -15.66
CA SER A 71 -9.18 7.47 -16.49
C SER A 71 -10.62 7.69 -16.04
N ASP A 72 -11.24 6.72 -15.36
CA ASP A 72 -12.62 6.81 -14.83
C ASP A 72 -12.68 7.41 -13.41
N ASN A 73 -11.60 8.03 -12.95
CA ASN A 73 -11.44 8.61 -11.61
C ASN A 73 -11.54 7.60 -10.44
N SER A 74 -11.49 6.29 -10.71
CA SER A 74 -11.27 5.33 -9.63
C SER A 74 -9.85 5.46 -9.08
N LEU A 75 -9.74 5.29 -7.76
CA LEU A 75 -8.52 5.42 -6.99
C LEU A 75 -8.15 4.07 -6.38
N ILE A 76 -6.86 3.78 -6.37
CA ILE A 76 -6.29 2.77 -5.50
C ILE A 76 -5.17 3.42 -4.68
N THR A 77 -5.23 3.21 -3.37
CA THR A 77 -4.18 3.64 -2.45
C THR A 77 -3.49 2.44 -1.85
N ILE A 78 -2.17 2.36 -2.00
CA ILE A 78 -1.34 1.30 -1.40
C ILE A 78 -0.45 1.93 -0.33
N ARG A 79 -0.47 1.35 0.87
CA ARG A 79 0.29 1.83 2.03
C ARG A 79 1.24 0.77 2.54
N PHE A 80 2.50 1.16 2.69
CA PHE A 80 3.55 0.36 3.32
C PHE A 80 3.70 0.88 4.74
N SER A 81 3.52 0.02 5.74
CA SER A 81 3.46 0.44 7.13
C SER A 81 4.34 -0.42 8.03
N LYS A 82 5.02 0.24 8.98
CA LYS A 82 5.89 -0.42 9.95
C LYS A 82 5.99 0.40 11.24
N LYS A 83 6.08 -0.30 12.36
CA LYS A 83 6.46 0.25 13.66
C LYS A 83 7.95 0.46 13.71
N TYR A 84 8.35 1.67 14.08
CA TYR A 84 9.74 2.03 14.31
C TYR A 84 9.95 2.46 15.76
N PRO A 85 11.01 1.97 16.43
CA PRO A 85 11.49 2.54 17.67
C PRO A 85 11.77 4.04 17.50
N LYS A 86 11.40 4.86 18.49
CA LYS A 86 11.59 6.33 18.42
C LYS A 86 13.06 6.73 18.22
N LYS A 87 14.00 5.91 18.70
CA LYS A 87 15.45 6.09 18.52
C LYS A 87 15.94 5.89 17.08
N GLU A 88 15.15 5.24 16.22
CA GLU A 88 15.45 5.03 14.79
C GLU A 88 14.78 6.08 13.90
N LEU A 89 14.15 7.08 14.53
CA LEU A 89 13.47 8.16 13.84
C LEU A 89 14.31 9.42 13.92
N THR A 90 14.39 10.11 12.79
CA THR A 90 15.01 11.42 12.67
C THR A 90 13.98 12.46 12.27
N LYS A 91 14.19 13.70 12.71
CA LYS A 91 13.30 14.81 12.39
C LYS A 91 13.54 15.25 10.95
N VAL A 92 12.56 15.04 10.09
CA VAL A 92 12.52 15.53 8.70
C VAL A 92 11.47 16.63 8.64
N ALA A 93 11.94 17.88 8.55
CA ALA A 93 11.08 19.08 8.61
C ALA A 93 10.18 19.10 9.87
N TRP A 94 8.87 18.91 9.69
CA TRP A 94 7.85 18.96 10.75
C TRP A 94 7.41 17.57 11.26
N PHE A 95 8.06 16.48 10.83
CA PHE A 95 7.71 15.11 11.22
C PHE A 95 8.93 14.22 11.52
N ASN A 96 8.72 13.08 12.17
CA ASN A 96 9.76 12.10 12.52
C ASN A 96 9.75 10.93 11.54
N ALA A 97 10.66 10.85 10.57
CA ALA A 97 10.73 9.73 9.64
C ALA A 97 11.81 8.73 10.06
N PRO A 98 11.69 7.44 9.72
CA PRO A 98 12.79 6.51 9.91
C PRO A 98 14.00 6.95 9.10
N GLU A 99 15.19 6.81 9.69
CA GLU A 99 16.46 7.09 9.01
C GLU A 99 16.60 6.22 7.75
N ASN A 100 16.18 4.94 7.86
CA ASN A 100 16.20 3.98 6.78
C ASN A 100 14.80 3.46 6.44
N GLU A 101 14.26 3.93 5.31
CA GLU A 101 12.96 3.47 4.79
C GLU A 101 13.06 2.18 3.94
N LYS A 102 14.26 1.70 3.61
CA LYS A 102 14.44 0.57 2.68
C LYS A 102 13.82 -0.72 3.22
N GLU A 103 13.76 -0.88 4.54
CA GLU A 103 13.14 -2.05 5.17
C GLU A 103 11.63 -2.15 4.93
N LEU A 104 10.93 -1.04 4.66
CA LEU A 104 9.52 -1.06 4.23
C LEU A 104 9.35 -1.75 2.87
N TYR A 105 10.41 -1.77 2.07
CA TYR A 105 10.40 -2.18 0.68
C TYR A 105 11.26 -3.43 0.43
N ALA A 106 11.56 -4.20 1.48
CA ALA A 106 12.35 -5.42 1.38
C ALA A 106 11.68 -6.40 0.40
N VAL A 107 12.49 -7.02 -0.47
CA VAL A 107 12.02 -8.05 -1.41
C VAL A 107 11.51 -9.26 -0.63
N GLY A 108 10.37 -9.81 -1.05
CA GLY A 108 9.72 -10.93 -0.41
C GLY A 108 8.26 -10.67 -0.06
N GLU A 109 7.68 -11.58 0.72
CA GLU A 109 6.27 -11.51 1.13
C GLU A 109 6.05 -10.52 2.27
N HIS A 110 4.99 -9.73 2.15
CA HIS A 110 4.52 -8.79 3.16
C HIS A 110 3.12 -9.18 3.60
N ARG A 111 2.88 -9.13 4.93
CA ARG A 111 1.56 -9.35 5.50
C ARG A 111 0.65 -8.15 5.22
N TYR A 112 -0.65 -8.37 5.25
CA TYR A 112 -1.62 -7.28 5.30
C TYR A 112 -1.74 -6.75 6.73
N ALA A 113 -1.71 -5.43 6.90
CA ALA A 113 -1.98 -4.76 8.17
C ALA A 113 -3.51 -4.67 8.37
N VAL A 114 -4.13 -5.76 8.82
CA VAL A 114 -5.60 -5.88 8.85
C VAL A 114 -6.28 -4.93 9.83
N ASP A 115 -5.55 -4.37 10.78
CA ASP A 115 -6.04 -3.42 11.77
C ASP A 115 -5.51 -1.99 11.54
N TYR A 116 -5.01 -1.71 10.33
CA TYR A 116 -4.58 -0.38 9.90
C TYR A 116 -5.68 0.66 10.15
N ASN A 117 -5.30 1.86 10.58
CA ASN A 117 -6.16 2.96 11.05
C ASN A 117 -7.00 2.69 12.30
N ARG A 118 -7.20 1.42 12.71
CA ARG A 118 -8.00 1.08 13.89
C ARG A 118 -7.16 0.93 15.15
N PHE A 119 -6.21 0.01 15.13
CA PHE A 119 -5.31 -0.28 16.25
C PHE A 119 -3.84 -0.15 15.87
N ASN A 120 -3.51 -0.25 14.57
CA ASN A 120 -2.14 -0.13 14.06
C ASN A 120 -1.14 -1.08 14.76
N THR A 121 -1.57 -2.31 15.06
CA THR A 121 -0.74 -3.28 15.77
C THR A 121 0.18 -4.08 14.86
N GLN A 122 -0.14 -4.15 13.57
CA GLN A 122 0.56 -4.98 12.60
C GLN A 122 1.35 -4.15 11.58
N ASN A 123 2.59 -4.55 11.32
CA ASN A 123 3.34 -4.08 10.16
C ASN A 123 2.76 -4.73 8.90
N GLY A 124 2.90 -4.06 7.76
CA GLY A 124 2.55 -4.62 6.48
C GLY A 124 1.85 -3.65 5.55
N ILE A 125 1.01 -4.22 4.68
CA ILE A 125 0.38 -3.52 3.58
C ILE A 125 -1.08 -3.23 3.88
N ALA A 126 -1.53 -2.03 3.58
CA ALA A 126 -2.94 -1.66 3.57
C ALA A 126 -3.32 -1.10 2.20
N ILE A 127 -4.41 -1.60 1.63
CA ILE A 127 -4.92 -1.20 0.31
C ILE A 127 -6.33 -0.66 0.49
N ASP A 128 -6.67 0.44 -0.16
CA ASP A 128 -8.06 0.78 -0.43
C ASP A 128 -8.29 1.15 -1.89
N ILE A 129 -9.54 0.98 -2.31
CA ILE A 129 -10.03 1.32 -3.64
C ILE A 129 -11.26 2.20 -3.45
N GLN A 130 -11.30 3.32 -4.17
CA GLN A 130 -12.49 4.16 -4.29
C GLN A 130 -12.95 4.14 -5.74
N ASN A 131 -14.20 3.75 -5.98
CA ASN A 131 -14.77 3.73 -7.32
C ASN A 131 -16.28 4.06 -7.28
N SER A 132 -16.88 4.36 -8.43
CA SER A 132 -18.30 4.74 -8.51
C SER A 132 -19.28 3.59 -8.29
N THR A 133 -18.84 2.34 -8.43
CA THR A 133 -19.68 1.14 -8.31
C THR A 133 -19.81 0.64 -6.87
N ASP A 134 -18.68 0.55 -6.16
CA ASP A 134 -18.57 -0.01 -4.82
C ASP A 134 -18.42 1.07 -3.73
N GLY A 135 -18.22 2.33 -4.12
CA GLY A 135 -17.91 3.41 -3.19
C GLY A 135 -16.50 3.28 -2.64
N PHE A 136 -16.34 2.66 -1.47
CA PHE A 136 -15.05 2.50 -0.79
C PHE A 136 -14.84 1.05 -0.32
N LEU A 137 -13.72 0.48 -0.76
CA LEU A 137 -13.28 -0.88 -0.45
C LEU A 137 -11.92 -0.83 0.24
N GLN A 138 -11.71 -1.59 1.31
CA GLN A 138 -10.46 -1.55 2.08
C GLN A 138 -10.00 -2.94 2.52
N SER A 139 -8.69 -3.17 2.52
CA SER A 139 -8.08 -4.43 2.94
C SER A 139 -7.93 -4.54 4.46
N TYR A 140 -8.36 -3.54 5.22
CA TYR A 140 -8.25 -3.41 6.67
C TYR A 140 -9.64 -3.23 7.30
N LEU A 141 -9.75 -3.53 8.59
CA LEU A 141 -10.98 -3.38 9.35
C LEU A 141 -11.43 -1.91 9.40
N PRO A 142 -12.75 -1.66 9.40
CA PRO A 142 -13.30 -0.33 9.67
C PRO A 142 -12.72 0.36 10.89
N GLY A 143 -12.43 1.66 10.75
CA GLY A 143 -11.57 2.41 11.65
C GLY A 143 -12.15 2.78 13.01
N ASN A 144 -13.40 2.44 13.33
CA ASN A 144 -13.95 2.82 14.63
C ASN A 144 -13.60 1.81 15.73
N ARG A 145 -12.48 2.08 16.41
CA ARG A 145 -11.98 1.29 17.54
C ARG A 145 -12.93 1.17 18.74
N ARG A 146 -13.90 2.09 18.89
CA ARG A 146 -14.86 2.07 20.01
C ARG A 146 -15.97 1.04 19.82
N TYR A 147 -16.16 0.56 18.59
CA TYR A 147 -17.17 -0.45 18.28
C TYR A 147 -16.46 -1.79 18.05
N PRO A 148 -17.01 -2.90 18.53
CA PRO A 148 -16.48 -4.22 18.21
C PRO A 148 -16.62 -4.50 16.70
N THR A 149 -15.90 -5.50 16.21
CA THR A 149 -16.18 -6.09 14.90
C THR A 149 -16.39 -7.58 15.10
N THR A 150 -17.29 -8.16 14.32
CA THR A 150 -17.52 -9.60 14.28
C THR A 150 -16.59 -10.32 13.30
N LEU A 151 -15.82 -9.57 12.50
CA LEU A 151 -14.89 -10.13 11.53
C LEU A 151 -13.60 -10.58 12.22
N GLY A 152 -13.26 -11.85 12.07
CA GLY A 152 -11.96 -12.38 12.49
C GLY A 152 -10.81 -11.76 11.67
N LEU A 153 -9.57 -11.85 12.15
CA LEU A 153 -8.38 -11.34 11.43
C LEU A 153 -7.99 -12.21 10.23
N ASP A 154 -8.62 -13.36 10.07
CA ASP A 154 -8.40 -14.37 9.03
C ASP A 154 -9.16 -14.08 7.72
N TYR A 155 -9.93 -12.98 7.63
CA TYR A 155 -10.58 -12.59 6.38
C TYR A 155 -9.61 -12.29 5.24
N GLN A 156 -8.31 -12.11 5.53
CA GLN A 156 -7.24 -12.03 4.52
C GLN A 156 -6.64 -13.38 4.13
N ASN A 157 -7.24 -14.51 4.51
CA ASN A 157 -6.79 -15.81 4.03
C ASN A 157 -6.76 -15.86 2.50
N ASN A 158 -5.74 -16.52 1.96
CA ASN A 158 -5.46 -16.62 0.52
C ASN A 158 -5.19 -15.28 -0.18
N SER A 159 -4.92 -14.21 0.56
CA SER A 159 -4.38 -12.95 0.04
C SER A 159 -2.86 -12.96 0.14
N LYS A 160 -2.18 -12.28 -0.78
CA LYS A 160 -0.72 -12.20 -0.81
C LYS A 160 -0.28 -10.84 -1.30
N PHE A 161 0.76 -10.27 -0.71
CA PHE A 161 1.50 -9.14 -1.26
C PHE A 161 2.98 -9.50 -1.29
N GLU A 162 3.60 -9.44 -2.46
CA GLU A 162 5.00 -9.80 -2.63
C GLU A 162 5.72 -8.71 -3.40
N ILE A 163 6.75 -8.12 -2.79
CA ILE A 163 7.68 -7.25 -3.50
C ILE A 163 8.63 -8.16 -4.26
N THR A 164 8.50 -8.20 -5.58
CA THR A 164 9.31 -9.04 -6.46
C THR A 164 10.62 -8.36 -6.88
N ARG A 165 10.68 -7.03 -6.78
CA ARG A 165 11.88 -6.25 -7.09
C ARG A 165 11.96 -4.99 -6.27
N PHE A 166 13.13 -4.72 -5.72
CA PHE A 166 13.49 -3.42 -5.16
C PHE A 166 14.98 -3.14 -5.46
N SER A 167 15.25 -2.31 -6.47
CA SER A 167 16.61 -2.12 -6.98
C SER A 167 16.90 -0.67 -7.32
N LYS A 168 18.10 -0.19 -6.99
CA LYS A 168 18.56 1.16 -7.31
C LYS A 168 18.74 1.31 -8.84
N LEU A 169 18.21 2.39 -9.39
CA LEU A 169 18.32 2.82 -10.79
C LEU A 169 19.54 3.74 -10.98
N ARG A 170 19.94 3.96 -12.24
CA ARG A 170 21.10 4.81 -12.56
C ARG A 170 20.90 6.27 -12.13
N ASN A 171 19.66 6.74 -12.11
CA ASN A 171 19.28 8.07 -11.66
C ASN A 171 19.24 8.22 -10.12
N GLY A 172 19.58 7.16 -9.37
CA GLY A 172 19.58 7.17 -7.90
C GLY A 172 18.25 6.81 -7.23
N ASN A 173 17.14 6.80 -7.97
CA ASN A 173 15.85 6.30 -7.49
C ASN A 173 15.89 4.77 -7.32
N TYR A 174 14.86 4.20 -6.70
CA TYR A 174 14.63 2.76 -6.61
C TYR A 174 13.43 2.36 -7.44
N LEU A 175 13.56 1.32 -8.24
CA LEU A 175 12.43 0.65 -8.88
C LEU A 175 11.87 -0.38 -7.92
N LEU A 176 10.59 -0.24 -7.57
CA LEU A 176 9.80 -1.23 -6.85
C LEU A 176 8.81 -1.89 -7.81
N GLU A 177 8.82 -3.22 -7.83
CA GLU A 177 7.79 -4.04 -8.49
C GLU A 177 7.21 -5.02 -7.47
N ALA A 178 5.88 -5.16 -7.46
CA ALA A 178 5.18 -6.07 -6.56
C ALA A 178 3.98 -6.73 -7.25
N ARG A 179 3.58 -7.90 -6.72
CA ARG A 179 2.37 -8.63 -7.09
C ARG A 179 1.45 -8.77 -5.89
N PHE A 180 0.15 -8.72 -6.10
CA PHE A 180 -0.78 -8.83 -4.99
C PHE A 180 -2.14 -9.44 -5.33
N SER A 181 -2.79 -9.99 -4.30
CA SER A 181 -4.20 -10.34 -4.23
C SER A 181 -4.71 -9.98 -2.84
N ALA A 182 -5.92 -9.44 -2.74
CA ALA A 182 -6.46 -8.95 -1.48
C ALA A 182 -7.97 -9.21 -1.38
N ASN A 183 -8.43 -9.50 -0.17
CA ASN A 183 -9.85 -9.42 0.16
C ASN A 183 -10.13 -7.98 0.64
N LEU A 184 -11.11 -7.32 0.04
CA LEU A 184 -11.48 -5.94 0.36
C LEU A 184 -12.88 -5.92 0.94
N LEU A 185 -13.05 -5.13 2.00
CA LEU A 185 -14.30 -4.96 2.70
C LEU A 185 -14.95 -3.65 2.26
N SER A 186 -16.24 -3.71 1.93
CA SER A 186 -17.09 -2.52 1.87
C SER A 186 -17.71 -2.28 3.25
N ASN A 187 -17.61 -1.04 3.73
CA ASN A 187 -18.27 -0.62 4.97
C ASN A 187 -19.48 0.23 4.63
N VAL A 188 -20.63 -0.13 5.19
CA VAL A 188 -21.81 0.74 5.21
C VAL A 188 -22.16 0.98 6.67
N PRO A 189 -21.60 2.03 7.30
CA PRO A 189 -21.83 2.29 8.70
C PRO A 189 -23.32 2.56 8.91
N THR A 190 -23.90 1.91 9.90
CA THR A 190 -25.28 2.12 10.30
C THR A 190 -25.33 2.92 11.61
N ARG A 191 -26.49 3.47 11.96
CA ARG A 191 -26.70 4.17 13.23
C ARG A 191 -26.43 3.30 14.48
N TYR A 192 -26.36 1.98 14.32
CA TYR A 192 -26.12 1.03 15.40
C TYR A 192 -24.79 0.28 15.29
N ASP A 193 -24.15 0.29 14.12
CA ASP A 193 -22.90 -0.41 13.87
C ASP A 193 -22.04 0.36 12.86
N TRP A 194 -21.00 1.02 13.37
CA TRP A 194 -20.01 1.77 12.58
C TRP A 194 -19.02 0.88 11.83
N ASN A 195 -19.00 -0.42 12.16
CA ASN A 195 -18.12 -1.42 11.59
C ASN A 195 -18.88 -2.46 10.75
N ALA A 196 -20.13 -2.17 10.39
CA ALA A 196 -20.97 -3.06 9.59
C ALA A 196 -20.36 -3.28 8.19
N ILE A 197 -20.03 -4.53 7.90
CA ILE A 197 -19.49 -4.95 6.59
C ILE A 197 -20.67 -5.28 5.68
N ALA A 198 -20.77 -4.57 4.56
CA ALA A 198 -21.83 -4.81 3.58
C ALA A 198 -21.49 -5.97 2.63
N SER A 199 -20.22 -6.08 2.23
CA SER A 199 -19.74 -7.14 1.35
C SER A 199 -18.21 -7.25 1.40
N GLN A 200 -17.71 -8.44 1.07
CA GLN A 200 -16.31 -8.70 0.80
C GLN A 200 -16.12 -8.93 -0.71
N ARG A 201 -15.15 -8.25 -1.30
CA ARG A 201 -14.73 -8.35 -2.70
C ARG A 201 -13.31 -8.85 -2.78
N ARG A 202 -12.95 -9.52 -3.87
CA ARG A 202 -11.59 -10.03 -4.08
C ARG A 202 -10.94 -9.30 -5.23
N VAL A 203 -9.72 -8.83 -4.98
CA VAL A 203 -8.82 -8.31 -5.98
C VAL A 203 -7.80 -9.39 -6.31
N GLU A 204 -7.61 -9.63 -7.60
CA GLU A 204 -6.68 -10.64 -8.13
C GLU A 204 -5.75 -10.04 -9.17
N ASN A 205 -4.68 -10.78 -9.52
CA ASN A 205 -3.72 -10.37 -10.55
C ASN A 205 -3.17 -8.95 -10.38
N GLY A 206 -3.03 -8.52 -9.12
CA GLY A 206 -2.52 -7.21 -8.78
C GLY A 206 -1.05 -7.09 -9.18
N TYR A 207 -0.69 -5.99 -9.83
CA TYR A 207 0.68 -5.63 -10.16
C TYR A 207 0.91 -4.15 -9.86
N LEU A 208 2.02 -3.86 -9.20
CA LEU A 208 2.45 -2.53 -8.83
C LEU A 208 3.85 -2.30 -9.38
N ARG A 209 4.06 -1.16 -10.04
CA ARG A 209 5.37 -0.64 -10.42
C ARG A 209 5.48 0.82 -10.04
N MET A 210 6.53 1.17 -9.31
CA MET A 210 6.79 2.58 -8.98
C MET A 210 8.27 2.88 -8.78
N GLN A 211 8.65 4.11 -9.13
CA GLN A 211 9.95 4.68 -8.79
C GLN A 211 9.86 5.45 -7.46
N LEU A 212 10.78 5.15 -6.56
CA LEU A 212 10.84 5.70 -5.21
C LEU A 212 12.14 6.47 -4.98
N ARG A 213 12.04 7.61 -4.30
CA ARG A 213 13.16 8.22 -3.58
C ARG A 213 13.04 7.80 -2.13
N VAL A 214 14.04 7.12 -1.61
CA VAL A 214 14.07 6.65 -0.21
C VAL A 214 15.13 7.42 0.56
N ASN A 215 14.81 7.78 1.80
CA ASN A 215 15.80 8.30 2.74
C ASN A 215 16.85 7.22 3.02
N GLN A 216 18.09 7.65 3.26
CA GLN A 216 19.22 6.80 3.65
C GLN A 216 19.79 7.28 4.97
#